data_AF-A0A8T5EE75-F1
#
_entry.id   AF-A0A8T5EE75-F1
#
_cell.length_a   1.000
_cell.length_b   1.000
_cell.length_c   1.000
_cell.angle_alpha   90.00
_cell.angle_beta   90.00
_cell.angle_gamma   90.00
#
_symmetry.space_group_name_H-M   'P 1'
#
loop_
_entity.id
_entity.type
_entity.pdbx_description
1 polymer ?
#
loop_
_entity_poly.entity_id
_entity_poly.type
_entity_poly.pdbx_seq_one_letter_code
_entity_poly.pdbx_strand_id
1 'polypeptide(L)' 'MKSDFISLDIDEPKEKMKIEFENETVELYEGEMCVVPKGVNHKPFAENECKIMIIEPSGIVNTGNIDSNLTASNDVWI' A
#
# COMPACT_ATOMS: atom_id res chain seq x y z
N MET A 1 -10.94 1.65 -10.39
CA MET A 1 -10.24 1.38 -9.12
C MET A 1 -11.25 1.39 -7.99
N LYS A 2 -11.15 0.44 -7.05
CA LYS A 2 -11.94 0.39 -5.80
C LYS A 2 -11.12 1.10 -4.70
N SER A 3 -11.65 1.20 -3.48
CA SER A 3 -10.90 1.72 -2.32
C SER A 3 -9.97 0.63 -1.81
N ASP A 4 -8.78 1.04 -1.40
CA ASP A 4 -7.74 0.16 -0.87
C ASP A 4 -7.35 0.64 0.54
N PHE A 5 -6.89 -0.27 1.39
CA PHE A 5 -6.42 0.03 2.74
C PHE A 5 -4.95 -0.31 2.84
N ILE A 6 -4.17 0.61 3.40
CA ILE A 6 -2.75 0.40 3.66
C ILE A 6 -2.57 0.45 5.16
N SER A 7 -2.19 -0.69 5.73
CA SER A 7 -1.77 -0.82 7.12
C SER A 7 -0.27 -1.03 7.18
N LEU A 8 0.37 -0.42 8.16
CA LEU A 8 1.79 -0.60 8.39
C LEU A 8 1.98 -1.67 9.47
N ASP A 9 2.53 -2.81 9.07
CA ASP A 9 2.79 -3.96 9.95
C ASP A 9 4.31 -4.17 10.00
N ILE A 10 4.94 -3.55 11.00
CA ILE A 10 6.38 -3.47 11.13
C ILE A 10 6.82 -4.35 12.30
N ASP A 11 7.87 -5.15 12.08
CA ASP A 11 8.49 -5.98 13.12
C ASP A 11 9.43 -5.18 14.06
N GLU A 12 9.88 -3.97 13.67
CA GLU A 12 10.87 -3.15 14.39
C GLU A 12 10.48 -1.65 14.53
N PRO A 13 10.50 -1.05 15.75
CA PRO A 13 9.84 0.22 16.10
C PRO A 13 10.39 1.52 15.47
N LYS A 14 11.27 1.44 14.46
CA LYS A 14 11.88 2.62 13.78
C LYS A 14 11.42 2.82 12.34
N GLU A 15 10.66 1.90 11.78
CA GLU A 15 10.23 2.04 10.40
C GLU A 15 9.00 2.96 10.33
N LYS A 16 8.95 3.81 9.32
CA LYS A 16 7.81 4.70 9.03
C LYS A 16 7.65 4.79 7.53
N MET A 17 6.41 4.90 7.09
CA MET A 17 6.11 5.11 5.68
C MET A 17 5.33 6.40 5.49
N LYS A 18 5.27 6.86 4.25
CA LYS A 18 4.50 8.02 3.83
C LYS A 18 3.63 7.65 2.64
N ILE A 19 2.46 8.24 2.56
CA ILE A 19 1.58 8.16 1.40
C ILE A 19 1.41 9.58 0.88
N GLU A 20 1.96 9.85 -0.29
CA GLU A 20 1.78 11.11 -0.99
C GLU A 20 0.47 11.07 -1.78
N PHE A 21 -0.39 12.05 -1.50
CA PHE A 21 -1.58 12.40 -2.28
C PHE A 21 -1.32 13.70 -3.02
N GLU A 22 -2.24 14.13 -3.90
CA GLU A 22 -2.04 15.33 -4.71
C GLU A 22 -1.79 16.61 -3.91
N ASN A 23 -2.41 16.74 -2.72
CA ASN A 23 -2.35 17.96 -1.91
C ASN A 23 -1.80 17.74 -0.50
N GLU A 24 -1.46 16.51 -0.13
CA GLU A 24 -1.03 16.19 1.23
C GLU A 24 -0.14 14.96 1.27
N THR A 25 0.55 14.78 2.40
CA THR A 25 1.32 13.57 2.68
C THR A 25 0.92 13.07 4.05
N VAL A 26 0.46 11.83 4.10
CA VAL A 26 0.16 11.13 5.36
C VAL A 26 1.41 10.38 5.77
N GLU A 27 1.90 10.63 6.99
CA GLU A 27 2.92 9.78 7.62
C GLU A 27 2.20 8.68 8.41
N LEU A 28 2.67 7.44 8.29
CA LEU A 28 2.19 6.29 9.06
C LEU A 28 3.31 5.72 9.90
N TYR A 29 2.97 5.44 11.16
CA TYR A 29 3.77 4.76 12.16
C TYR A 29 3.22 3.35 12.43
N GLU A 30 3.99 2.53 13.15
CA GLU A 30 3.62 1.16 13.49
C GLU A 30 2.21 1.08 14.11
N GLY A 31 1.39 0.14 13.61
CA GLY A 31 0.02 -0.06 14.07
C GLY A 31 -0.99 0.95 13.52
N GLU A 32 -0.56 1.94 12.74
CA GLU A 32 -1.46 2.87 12.07
C GLU A 32 -1.95 2.33 10.72
N MET A 33 -3.08 2.86 10.29
CA MET A 33 -3.77 2.47 9.06
C MET A 33 -4.28 3.70 8.32
N CYS A 34 -4.12 3.70 7.01
CA CYS A 34 -4.67 4.70 6.11
C CYS A 34 -5.70 4.06 5.17
N VAL A 35 -6.84 4.74 5.00
CA VAL A 35 -7.83 4.39 3.98
C VAL A 35 -7.59 5.25 2.76
N VAL A 36 -7.34 4.62 1.60
CA VAL A 36 -7.24 5.33 0.33
C VAL A 36 -8.63 5.42 -0.31
N PRO A 37 -9.18 6.64 -0.53
CA PRO A 37 -10.47 6.78 -1.16
C PRO A 37 -10.45 6.29 -2.61
N LYS A 38 -11.58 5.74 -3.05
CA LYS A 38 -11.71 5.17 -4.39
C LYS A 38 -11.34 6.19 -5.47
N GLY A 39 -10.40 5.82 -6.34
CA GLY A 39 -10.00 6.64 -7.49
C GLY A 39 -9.11 7.82 -7.14
N VAL A 40 -8.61 7.89 -5.89
CA VAL A 40 -7.60 8.85 -5.49
C VAL A 40 -6.22 8.30 -5.85
N ASN A 41 -5.45 9.12 -6.59
CA ASN A 41 -4.05 8.83 -6.84
C ASN A 41 -3.27 8.96 -5.53
N HIS A 42 -2.47 7.94 -5.25
CA HIS A 42 -1.64 7.88 -4.06
C HIS A 42 -0.30 7.24 -4.43
N LYS A 43 0.74 7.61 -3.69
CA LYS A 43 2.10 7.08 -3.88
C LYS A 43 2.70 6.73 -2.52
N PRO A 44 2.64 5.46 -2.11
CA PRO A 44 3.34 4.97 -0.93
C PRO A 44 4.86 5.03 -1.13
N PHE A 45 5.60 5.48 -0.11
CA PHE A 45 7.06 5.48 -0.11
C PHE A 45 7.61 5.42 1.32
N ALA A 46 8.85 4.95 1.46
CA ALA A 46 9.58 4.94 2.73
C ALA A 46 11.05 5.28 2.48
N GLU A 47 11.69 5.94 3.46
CA GLU A 47 13.12 6.28 3.40
C GLU A 47 14.00 5.06 3.69
N ASN A 48 13.51 4.14 4.53
CA ASN A 48 14.13 2.87 4.86
C ASN A 48 13.18 1.73 4.48
N GLU A 49 13.71 0.51 4.35
CA GLU A 49 12.87 -0.67 4.16
C GLU A 49 11.84 -0.77 5.29
N CYS A 50 10.59 -1.06 4.94
CA CYS A 50 9.54 -1.30 5.90
C CYS A 50 8.58 -2.39 5.41
N LYS A 51 7.97 -3.10 6.35
CA LYS A 51 6.93 -4.07 6.05
C LYS A 51 5.56 -3.44 6.18
N ILE A 52 4.69 -3.71 5.20
CA ILE A 52 3.31 -3.22 5.16
C ILE A 52 2.36 -4.38 4.87
N MET A 53 1.12 -4.22 5.32
CA MET A 53 0.00 -5.05 4.92
C MET A 53 -0.95 -4.19 4.08
N ILE A 54 -1.22 -4.63 2.86
CA ILE A 54 -2.20 -4.00 1.97
C ILE A 54 -3.45 -4.88 1.99
N ILE A 55 -4.60 -4.27 2.23
CA ILE A 55 -5.90 -4.92 2.11
C ILE A 55 -6.62 -4.30 0.92
N GLU A 56 -6.75 -5.07 -0.14
CA GLU A 56 -7.40 -4.67 -1.38
C GLU A 56 -8.51 -5.64 -1.77
N PRO A 57 -9.46 -5.25 -2.65
CA PRO A 57 -10.44 -6.17 -3.17
C PRO A 57 -9.80 -7.31 -3.97
N SER A 58 -10.31 -8.53 -3.83
CA SER A 58 -9.87 -9.69 -4.61
C SER A 58 -9.93 -9.42 -6.13
N GLY A 59 -8.95 -9.96 -6.86
CA GLY A 59 -8.89 -9.89 -8.32
C GLY A 59 -8.36 -8.57 -8.90
N ILE A 60 -7.81 -7.67 -8.07
CA ILE A 60 -7.08 -6.48 -8.55
C ILE A 60 -5.66 -6.88 -8.97
N VAL A 61 -5.23 -6.46 -10.16
CA VAL A 61 -3.88 -6.76 -10.68
C VAL A 61 -2.94 -5.62 -10.32
N ASN A 62 -1.90 -5.92 -9.54
CA ASN A 62 -0.96 -4.94 -8.96
C ASN A 62 -0.14 -4.19 -10.01
N THR A 63 0.03 -4.77 -11.20
CA THR A 63 0.75 -4.17 -12.33
C THR A 63 -0.17 -3.42 -13.30
N GLY A 64 -1.47 -3.32 -12.98
CA GLY A 64 -2.47 -2.72 -13.85
C GLY A 64 -2.60 -3.49 -15.17
N ASN A 65 -2.18 -2.84 -16.27
CA ASN A 65 -2.26 -3.42 -17.62
C ASN A 65 -0.91 -3.96 -18.13
N ILE A 66 0.13 -3.97 -17.30
CA ILE A 66 1.47 -4.42 -17.69
C ILE A 66 1.66 -5.86 -17.24
N ASP A 67 1.77 -6.78 -18.18
CA ASP A 67 2.17 -8.15 -17.89
C ASP A 67 3.69 -8.20 -17.72
N SER A 68 4.15 -8.66 -16.55
CA SER A 68 5.56 -8.73 -16.19
C SER A 68 5.83 -9.83 -15.16
N ASN A 69 7.10 -10.18 -14.98
CA ASN A 69 7.55 -11.13 -13.97
C ASN A 69 7.26 -10.66 -12.52
N LEU A 70 6.88 -9.40 -12.33
CA LEU A 70 6.50 -8.82 -11.04
C LEU A 70 4.97 -8.86 -10.81
N THR A 71 4.21 -9.39 -11.78
CA THR A 71 2.77 -9.59 -11.62
C THR A 71 2.54 -10.74 -10.67
N ALA A 72 2.01 -10.45 -9.49
CA ALA A 72 1.62 -11.47 -8.54
C ALA A 72 0.38 -12.23 -9.06
N SER A 73 0.32 -13.53 -8.76
CA SER A 73 -0.91 -14.28 -8.92
C SER A 73 -1.96 -13.73 -7.96
N ASN A 74 -3.08 -13.26 -8.48
CA ASN A 74 -4.20 -12.86 -7.64
C ASN A 74 -4.73 -14.04 -6.80
N ASP A 75 -5.26 -13.71 -5.62
CA ASP A 75 -5.88 -14.65 -4.68
C ASP A 75 -4.94 -15.61 -3.93
N VAL A 76 -3.63 -15.33 -3.90
CA VAL A 76 -2.68 -15.95 -2.96
C VAL A 76 -2.57 -15.06 -1.71
N TRP A 77 -3.46 -15.27 -0.74
CA TRP A 77 -3.42 -14.59 0.55
C TRP A 77 -2.55 -15.41 1.53
N ILE A 78 -1.53 -14.78 2.11
CA ILE A 78 -0.73 -15.34 3.23
C ILE A 78 -1.31 -14.80 4.54
#